data_AF-A0AAD7AP45-F1
#
_entry.id   AF-A0AAD7AP45-F1
#
_cell.length_a   1.000
_cell.length_b   1.000
_cell.length_c   1.000
_cell.angle_alpha   90.00
_cell.angle_beta   90.00
_cell.angle_gamma   90.00
#
_symmetry.space_group_name_H-M   'P 1'
#
loop_
_entity.id
_entity.type
_entity.pdbx_description
1 polymer ?
#
loop_
_entity_poly.entity_id
_entity_poly.type
_entity_poly.pdbx_seq_one_letter_code
_entity_poly.pdbx_strand_id
1 'polypeptide(L)'
;MSKTLTDLTTALGKRSGSSALELLVGLPANPLALPPNANGTYPTLVTSILHPHLLPDAIVQIGKLEFPPTHLGRLLPSHTIAPQAPLSLVVGPNGEAQFVSAAPIPGATALLREVPDILAFVEAWMVFVSVLQNEHLDLPVAQGLSAYLNNIITIARVYSWPAVLDYHVAFMQLRARDAYFNPLSWAESSPHLHTTHLLIPSIHFPPAATPPVVMPPLPAAATATAPAVMSAQERTRMAGQPCYAWNGPVGCAGCARRHVCRICYGAHPATACTGPAAPAVPATV
;
A
#
# COMPACT_ATOMS: atom_id res chain seq x y z
N MET A 1 28.64 -45.32 -2.06
CA MET A 1 27.98 -44.00 -2.23
C MET A 1 28.85 -43.05 -3.07
N SER A 2 29.13 -43.36 -4.35
CA SER A 2 29.81 -42.39 -5.25
C SER A 2 29.71 -42.85 -6.71
N LYS A 3 28.51 -42.81 -7.31
CA LYS A 3 28.32 -43.18 -8.72
C LYS A 3 27.29 -42.33 -9.49
N THR A 4 26.74 -41.27 -8.92
CA THR A 4 25.59 -40.56 -9.53
C THR A 4 25.88 -39.19 -10.15
N LEU A 5 27.12 -38.69 -10.08
CA LEU A 5 27.46 -37.35 -10.61
C LEU A 5 28.12 -37.36 -12.00
N THR A 6 28.64 -38.51 -12.44
CA THR A 6 29.34 -38.63 -13.74
C THR A 6 28.39 -38.87 -14.92
N ASP A 7 27.17 -39.35 -14.68
CA ASP A 7 26.20 -39.65 -15.75
C ASP A 7 25.46 -38.39 -16.26
N LEU A 8 25.41 -37.31 -15.47
CA LEU A 8 24.72 -36.08 -15.83
C LEU A 8 25.48 -35.23 -16.87
N THR A 9 26.80 -35.32 -16.93
CA THR A 9 27.62 -34.61 -17.94
C THR A 9 27.61 -35.32 -19.30
N THR A 10 27.42 -36.64 -19.32
CA THR A 10 27.43 -37.42 -20.57
C THR A 10 26.12 -37.27 -21.36
N ALA A 11 25.00 -36.96 -20.71
CA ALA A 11 23.71 -36.73 -21.36
C ALA A 11 23.58 -35.37 -22.07
N LEU A 12 24.44 -34.38 -21.76
CA LEU A 12 24.39 -33.03 -22.33
C LEU A 12 25.29 -32.83 -23.56
N GLY A 13 26.13 -33.81 -23.91
CA GLY A 13 27.19 -33.66 -24.93
C GLY A 13 26.80 -33.90 -26.40
N LYS A 14 25.52 -34.11 -26.75
CA LYS A 14 25.12 -34.58 -28.10
C LYS A 14 24.04 -33.77 -28.84
N ARG A 15 23.76 -32.53 -28.44
CA ARG A 15 22.93 -31.62 -29.25
C ARG A 15 23.78 -30.54 -29.91
N SER A 16 24.40 -30.93 -31.02
CA SER A 16 25.05 -29.98 -31.93
C SER A 16 23.96 -29.23 -32.71
N GLY A 17 23.55 -28.06 -32.21
CA GLY A 17 22.57 -27.20 -32.90
C GLY A 17 21.78 -26.24 -32.00
N SER A 18 21.83 -26.38 -30.68
CA SER A 18 21.08 -25.50 -29.79
C SER A 18 21.77 -24.15 -29.61
N SER A 19 21.11 -23.07 -30.03
CA SER A 19 21.58 -21.71 -29.79
C SER A 19 21.76 -21.46 -28.29
N ALA A 20 22.67 -20.56 -27.88
CA ALA A 20 22.87 -20.21 -26.47
C ALA A 20 21.56 -19.74 -25.77
N LEU A 21 20.56 -19.31 -26.54
CA LEU A 21 19.22 -18.99 -26.06
C LEU A 21 18.40 -20.25 -25.68
N GLU A 22 18.53 -21.37 -26.37
CA GLU A 22 17.85 -22.62 -25.99
C GLU A 22 18.39 -23.22 -24.68
N LEU A 23 19.68 -23.02 -24.40
CA LEU A 23 20.30 -23.41 -23.13
C LEU A 23 19.81 -22.57 -21.95
N LEU A 24 19.38 -21.33 -22.18
CA LEU A 24 18.74 -20.47 -21.18
C LEU A 24 17.25 -20.80 -20.98
N VAL A 25 16.56 -21.30 -22.02
CA VAL A 25 15.17 -21.78 -21.94
C VAL A 25 15.08 -23.17 -21.30
N GLY A 26 16.18 -23.95 -21.33
CA GLY A 26 16.26 -25.28 -20.71
C GLY A 26 16.67 -25.29 -19.23
N LEU A 27 16.96 -24.14 -18.63
CA LEU A 27 17.10 -24.07 -17.17
C LEU A 27 15.71 -24.31 -16.55
N PRO A 28 15.57 -25.22 -15.57
CA PRO A 28 14.30 -25.39 -14.89
C PRO A 28 13.87 -24.03 -14.36
N ALA A 29 12.70 -23.55 -14.80
CA ALA A 29 12.21 -22.19 -14.62
C ALA A 29 12.16 -21.72 -13.15
N ASN A 30 12.33 -22.63 -12.20
CA ASN A 30 12.68 -22.33 -10.82
C ASN A 30 13.26 -23.62 -10.23
N PRO A 31 14.50 -23.66 -9.69
CA PRO A 31 15.02 -24.86 -9.03
C PRO A 31 14.21 -25.27 -7.77
N LEU A 32 13.29 -24.40 -7.32
CA LEU A 32 12.34 -24.67 -6.23
C LEU A 32 10.96 -25.15 -6.72
N ALA A 33 10.72 -25.23 -8.04
CA ALA A 33 9.47 -25.79 -8.54
C ALA A 33 9.45 -27.29 -8.28
N LEU A 34 8.51 -27.74 -7.45
CA LEU A 34 8.21 -29.16 -7.30
C LEU A 34 7.84 -29.71 -8.68
N PRO A 35 8.35 -30.87 -9.12
CA PRO A 35 7.97 -31.43 -10.40
C PRO A 35 6.45 -31.63 -10.43
N PRO A 36 5.79 -31.39 -11.58
CA PRO A 36 4.39 -31.73 -11.73
C PRO A 36 4.20 -33.23 -11.49
N ASN A 37 3.04 -33.60 -10.94
CA ASN A 37 2.68 -35.01 -10.78
C ASN A 37 2.50 -35.71 -12.14
N ALA A 38 2.20 -37.01 -12.12
CA ALA A 38 2.02 -37.81 -13.34
C ALA A 38 0.96 -37.24 -14.32
N ASN A 39 0.05 -36.39 -13.84
CA ASN A 39 -1.01 -35.77 -14.63
C ASN A 39 -0.63 -34.36 -15.13
N GLY A 40 0.62 -33.93 -14.91
CA GLY A 40 1.08 -32.59 -15.29
C GLY A 40 0.64 -31.47 -14.35
N THR A 41 -0.03 -31.77 -13.23
CA THR A 41 -0.47 -30.77 -12.26
C THR A 41 0.53 -30.61 -11.12
N TYR A 42 0.78 -29.37 -10.71
CA TYR A 42 1.60 -29.10 -9.54
C TYR A 42 0.82 -29.46 -8.27
N PRO A 43 1.50 -29.97 -7.22
CA PRO A 43 0.83 -30.22 -5.95
C PRO A 43 0.27 -28.91 -5.38
N THR A 44 -1.04 -28.88 -5.12
CA THR A 44 -1.69 -27.76 -4.43
C THR A 44 -1.23 -27.75 -2.98
N LEU A 45 -0.67 -26.62 -2.54
CA LEU A 45 -0.30 -26.44 -1.14
C LEU A 45 -1.57 -26.23 -0.33
N VAL A 46 -1.80 -27.09 0.66
CA VAL A 46 -2.97 -26.97 1.53
C VAL A 46 -2.80 -25.74 2.42
N THR A 47 -3.79 -24.85 2.44
CA THR A 47 -3.77 -23.60 3.21
C THR A 47 -3.45 -23.81 4.69
N SER A 48 -3.95 -24.89 5.30
CA SER A 48 -3.66 -25.23 6.71
C SER A 48 -2.20 -25.59 6.98
N ILE A 49 -1.44 -26.04 5.97
CA ILE A 49 0.00 -26.30 6.08
C ILE A 49 0.77 -24.99 6.01
N LEU A 50 0.37 -24.07 5.12
CA LEU A 50 1.02 -22.78 4.96
C LEU A 50 0.77 -21.84 6.14
N HIS A 51 -0.46 -21.87 6.67
CA HIS A 51 -0.94 -20.96 7.71
C HIS A 51 -1.64 -21.72 8.84
N PRO A 52 -0.89 -22.47 9.66
CA PRO A 52 -1.47 -23.33 10.70
C PRO A 52 -2.17 -22.54 11.83
N HIS A 53 -1.92 -21.23 11.93
CA HIS A 53 -2.57 -20.34 12.88
C HIS A 53 -3.97 -19.90 12.46
N LEU A 54 -4.36 -20.08 11.18
CA LEU A 54 -5.66 -19.67 10.70
C LEU A 54 -6.78 -20.57 11.22
N LEU A 55 -7.88 -19.94 11.64
CA LEU A 55 -9.10 -20.64 11.97
C LEU A 55 -9.78 -21.17 10.69
N PRO A 56 -10.36 -22.39 10.69
CA PRO A 56 -11.04 -22.95 9.53
C PRO A 56 -12.15 -22.05 8.97
N ASP A 57 -12.89 -21.37 9.85
CA ASP A 57 -13.95 -20.42 9.48
C ASP A 57 -13.41 -19.23 8.67
N ALA A 58 -12.23 -18.71 9.02
CA ALA A 58 -11.60 -17.62 8.27
C ALA A 58 -11.23 -18.07 6.85
N ILE A 59 -10.73 -19.30 6.68
CA ILE A 59 -10.40 -19.86 5.36
C ILE A 59 -11.65 -19.93 4.49
N VAL A 60 -12.76 -20.46 5.02
CA VAL A 60 -14.05 -20.55 4.31
C VAL A 60 -14.58 -19.17 3.94
N GLN A 61 -14.53 -18.21 4.87
CA GLN A 61 -14.99 -16.84 4.61
C GLN A 61 -14.14 -16.14 3.54
N ILE A 62 -12.81 -16.31 3.56
CA ILE A 62 -11.93 -15.74 2.51
C ILE A 62 -12.26 -16.38 1.17
N GLY A 63 -12.37 -17.71 1.11
CA GLY A 63 -12.74 -18.43 -0.11
C GLY A 63 -14.05 -17.95 -0.72
N LYS A 64 -15.00 -17.50 0.09
CA LYS A 64 -16.28 -16.94 -0.38
C LYS A 64 -16.28 -15.43 -0.58
N LEU A 65 -15.17 -14.73 -0.33
CA LEU A 65 -15.10 -13.26 -0.27
C LEU A 65 -16.04 -12.63 0.77
N GLU A 66 -16.41 -13.39 1.80
CA GLU A 66 -17.28 -12.96 2.91
C GLU A 66 -16.48 -12.50 4.14
N PHE A 67 -15.15 -12.61 4.10
CA PHE A 67 -14.28 -12.24 5.22
C PHE A 67 -14.33 -10.72 5.50
N PRO A 68 -14.75 -10.28 6.70
CA PRO A 68 -14.87 -8.86 6.99
C PRO A 68 -13.51 -8.14 6.91
N PRO A 69 -13.37 -7.03 6.17
CA PRO A 69 -12.08 -6.35 6.02
C PRO A 69 -11.56 -5.77 7.35
N THR A 70 -12.47 -5.51 8.29
CA THR A 70 -12.12 -5.08 9.66
C THR A 70 -11.44 -6.18 10.48
N HIS A 71 -11.47 -7.43 10.03
CA HIS A 71 -10.86 -8.58 10.68
C HIS A 71 -9.52 -8.99 10.05
N LEU A 72 -8.95 -8.20 9.13
CA LEU A 72 -7.69 -8.52 8.46
C LEU A 72 -6.56 -8.88 9.44
N GLY A 73 -6.51 -8.21 10.59
CA GLY A 73 -5.52 -8.50 11.63
C GLY A 73 -5.60 -9.90 12.23
N ARG A 74 -6.76 -10.57 12.15
CA ARG A 74 -6.91 -11.98 12.60
C ARG A 74 -6.14 -12.98 11.72
N LEU A 75 -5.66 -12.55 10.55
CA LEU A 75 -4.83 -13.38 9.68
C LEU A 75 -3.36 -13.38 10.09
N LEU A 76 -2.96 -12.47 10.97
CA LEU A 76 -1.60 -12.42 11.49
C LEU A 76 -1.35 -13.54 12.50
N PRO A 77 -0.15 -14.12 12.51
CA PRO A 77 0.29 -14.95 13.62
C PRO A 77 0.24 -14.20 14.95
N SER A 78 -0.11 -14.89 16.04
CA SER A 78 -0.24 -14.28 17.37
C SER A 78 1.03 -13.60 17.89
N HIS A 79 2.21 -13.94 17.33
CA HIS A 79 3.49 -13.34 17.70
C HIS A 79 3.78 -12.03 16.96
N THR A 80 3.15 -11.79 15.80
CA THR A 80 3.31 -10.57 15.01
C THR A 80 2.60 -9.39 15.70
N ILE A 81 1.50 -9.69 16.41
CA ILE A 81 0.80 -8.72 17.27
C ILE A 81 1.56 -8.63 18.59
N ALA A 82 2.77 -8.05 18.57
CA ALA A 82 3.37 -7.60 19.82
C ALA A 82 2.40 -6.58 20.44
N PRO A 83 2.00 -6.73 21.72
CA PRO A 83 1.28 -5.69 22.44
C PRO A 83 2.24 -4.54 22.70
N GLN A 84 2.66 -3.84 21.65
CA GLN A 84 3.30 -2.55 21.79
C GLN A 84 2.18 -1.59 22.17
N ALA A 85 1.94 -1.50 23.48
CA ALA A 85 1.24 -0.36 24.01
C ALA A 85 1.94 0.88 23.43
N PRO A 86 1.25 1.71 22.63
CA PRO A 86 1.89 2.84 21.98
C PRO A 86 2.60 3.65 23.06
N LEU A 87 3.91 3.88 22.94
CA LEU A 87 4.64 4.64 23.95
C LEU A 87 4.53 6.12 23.60
N SER A 88 3.98 6.92 24.51
CA SER A 88 3.99 8.38 24.44
C SER A 88 5.12 8.93 25.31
N LEU A 89 5.89 9.86 24.77
CA LEU A 89 6.91 10.58 25.55
C LEU A 89 6.24 11.77 26.25
N VAL A 90 6.17 11.71 27.57
CA VAL A 90 5.74 12.84 28.40
C VAL A 90 6.97 13.49 29.01
N VAL A 91 7.16 14.78 28.75
CA VAL A 91 8.24 15.56 29.37
C VAL A 91 7.67 16.22 30.63
N GLY A 92 8.19 15.80 31.79
CA GLY A 92 7.80 16.34 33.08
C GLY A 92 8.29 17.79 33.30
N PRO A 93 7.80 18.47 34.35
CA PRO A 93 8.13 19.87 34.64
C PRO A 93 9.63 20.13 34.90
N ASN A 94 10.39 19.09 35.23
CA ASN A 94 11.84 19.15 35.45
C ASN A 94 12.67 18.81 34.21
N GLY A 95 12.04 18.62 33.04
CA GLY A 95 12.71 18.20 31.80
C GLY A 95 13.00 16.70 31.70
N GLU A 96 12.51 15.90 32.64
CA GLU A 96 12.61 14.44 32.58
C GLU A 96 11.64 13.89 31.53
N ALA A 97 12.14 13.06 30.61
CA ALA A 97 11.31 12.44 29.59
C ALA A 97 10.93 11.02 30.04
N GLN A 98 9.64 10.78 30.26
CA GLN A 98 9.10 9.47 30.63
C GLN A 98 8.28 8.90 29.48
N PHE A 99 8.59 7.68 29.06
CA PHE A 99 7.71 6.91 28.19
C PHE A 99 6.54 6.36 29.01
N VAL A 100 5.33 6.83 28.72
CA VAL A 100 4.09 6.31 29.29
C VAL A 100 3.31 5.58 28.20
N SER A 101 2.56 4.56 28.60
CA SER A 101 1.57 3.94 27.71
C SER A 101 0.60 5.02 27.24
N ALA A 102 0.63 5.33 25.95
CA ALA A 102 -0.27 6.26 25.32
C ALA A 102 -1.69 5.72 25.51
N ALA A 103 -2.58 6.60 25.96
CA ALA A 103 -3.98 6.26 26.09
C ALA A 103 -4.48 5.73 24.73
N PRO A 104 -5.24 4.62 24.71
CA PRO A 104 -5.82 4.11 23.48
C PRO A 104 -6.58 5.26 22.81
N ILE A 105 -6.21 5.59 21.57
CA ILE A 105 -6.82 6.68 20.81
C ILE A 105 -8.32 6.37 20.73
N PRO A 106 -9.20 7.19 21.35
CA PRO A 106 -10.64 6.97 21.29
C PRO A 106 -11.08 7.00 19.82
N GLY A 107 -11.65 5.89 19.35
CA GLY A 107 -12.07 5.75 17.94
C GLY A 107 -11.07 5.02 17.03
N ALA A 108 -9.91 4.57 17.52
CA ALA A 108 -9.08 3.64 16.76
C ALA A 108 -9.89 2.38 16.44
N THR A 109 -10.19 2.18 15.16
CA THR A 109 -10.89 0.99 14.67
C THR A 109 -10.09 -0.25 15.10
N ALA A 110 -10.77 -1.35 15.47
CA ALA A 110 -10.10 -2.58 15.91
C ALA A 110 -8.98 -3.02 14.93
N LEU A 111 -9.23 -2.81 13.64
CA LEU A 111 -8.28 -3.02 12.56
C LEU A 111 -6.96 -2.23 12.73
N LEU A 112 -7.01 -0.95 13.10
CA LEU A 112 -5.80 -0.13 13.30
C LEU A 112 -4.94 -0.66 14.45
N ARG A 113 -5.55 -1.28 15.48
CA ARG A 113 -4.83 -1.89 16.58
C ARG A 113 -4.14 -3.19 16.16
N GLU A 114 -4.84 -4.01 15.38
CA GLU A 114 -4.31 -5.31 14.94
C GLU A 114 -3.32 -5.16 13.78
N VAL A 115 -3.46 -4.10 12.98
CA VAL A 115 -2.62 -3.81 11.81
C VAL A 115 -2.04 -2.39 11.95
N PRO A 116 -1.03 -2.20 12.81
CA PRO A 116 -0.53 -0.87 13.18
C PRO A 116 0.29 -0.16 12.10
N ASP A 117 0.81 -0.92 11.13
CA ASP A 117 1.64 -0.39 10.05
C ASP A 117 1.47 -1.17 8.73
N ILE A 118 2.16 -0.68 7.70
CA ILE A 118 2.13 -1.27 6.36
C ILE A 118 2.74 -2.68 6.31
N LEU A 119 3.71 -3.01 7.16
CA LEU A 119 4.35 -4.33 7.16
C LEU A 119 3.38 -5.39 7.69
N ALA A 120 2.72 -5.10 8.81
CA ALA A 120 1.64 -5.93 9.34
C ALA A 120 0.51 -6.11 8.31
N PHE A 121 0.17 -5.06 7.57
CA PHE A 121 -0.80 -5.17 6.48
C PHE A 121 -0.33 -6.10 5.37
N VAL A 122 0.90 -5.94 4.88
CA VAL A 122 1.45 -6.81 3.82
C VAL A 122 1.42 -8.27 4.27
N GLU A 123 1.85 -8.56 5.50
CA GLU A 123 1.84 -9.92 6.03
C GLU A 123 0.43 -10.52 6.05
N ALA A 124 -0.54 -9.81 6.66
CA ALA A 124 -1.94 -10.25 6.69
C ALA A 124 -2.55 -10.39 5.29
N TRP A 125 -2.21 -9.46 4.38
CA TRP A 125 -2.67 -9.46 3.01
C TRP A 125 -2.11 -10.64 2.21
N MET A 126 -0.84 -10.98 2.39
CA MET A 126 -0.25 -12.14 1.71
C MET A 126 -0.90 -13.46 2.15
N VAL A 127 -1.30 -13.55 3.43
CA VAL A 127 -2.12 -14.68 3.92
C VAL A 127 -3.46 -14.71 3.19
N PHE A 128 -4.19 -13.59 3.15
CA PHE A 128 -5.46 -13.46 2.43
C PHE A 128 -5.34 -13.87 0.95
N VAL A 129 -4.32 -13.36 0.25
CA VAL A 129 -4.03 -13.66 -1.17
C VAL A 129 -3.80 -15.15 -1.36
N SER A 130 -2.97 -15.77 -0.52
CA SER A 130 -2.64 -17.18 -0.65
C SER A 130 -3.84 -18.10 -0.43
N VAL A 131 -4.70 -17.76 0.54
CA VAL A 131 -5.94 -18.50 0.79
C VAL A 131 -6.87 -18.37 -0.42
N LEU A 132 -7.13 -17.14 -0.88
CA LEU A 132 -8.04 -16.93 -2.00
C LEU A 132 -7.53 -17.56 -3.30
N GLN A 133 -6.22 -17.51 -3.55
CA GLN A 133 -5.60 -18.17 -4.70
C GLN A 133 -5.75 -19.70 -4.64
N ASN A 134 -5.62 -20.31 -3.46
CA ASN A 134 -5.80 -21.75 -3.29
C ASN A 134 -7.25 -22.20 -3.49
N GLU A 135 -8.21 -21.37 -3.10
CA GLU A 135 -9.64 -21.65 -3.28
C GLU A 135 -10.11 -21.41 -4.73
N HIS A 136 -9.45 -20.53 -5.47
CA HIS A 136 -9.80 -20.12 -6.84
C HIS A 136 -8.62 -20.27 -7.81
N LEU A 137 -8.13 -21.51 -7.95
CA LEU A 137 -6.93 -21.83 -8.76
C LEU A 137 -7.07 -21.49 -10.26
N ASP A 138 -8.30 -21.38 -10.76
CA ASP A 138 -8.66 -21.10 -12.15
C ASP A 138 -8.67 -19.59 -12.47
N LEU A 139 -8.68 -18.74 -11.45
CA LEU A 139 -8.77 -17.29 -11.62
C LEU A 139 -7.39 -16.63 -11.44
N PRO A 140 -7.09 -15.54 -12.19
CA PRO A 140 -5.86 -14.77 -12.01
C PRO A 140 -5.97 -13.84 -10.78
N VAL A 141 -6.28 -14.44 -9.62
CA VAL A 141 -6.48 -13.76 -8.33
C VAL A 141 -5.23 -13.01 -7.90
N ALA A 142 -4.09 -13.69 -7.99
CA ALA A 142 -2.81 -13.17 -7.51
C ALA A 142 -2.46 -11.84 -8.20
N GLN A 143 -2.70 -11.70 -9.51
CA GLN A 143 -2.39 -10.47 -10.24
C GLN A 143 -3.24 -9.29 -9.77
N GLY A 144 -4.57 -9.47 -9.67
CA GLY A 144 -5.48 -8.42 -9.22
C GLY A 144 -5.18 -7.96 -7.79
N LEU A 145 -5.00 -8.91 -6.87
CA LEU A 145 -4.69 -8.59 -5.47
C LEU A 145 -3.28 -8.01 -5.28
N SER A 146 -2.31 -8.39 -6.12
CA SER A 146 -0.96 -7.79 -6.09
C SER A 146 -0.97 -6.35 -6.60
N ALA A 147 -1.75 -6.06 -7.65
CA ALA A 147 -1.95 -4.70 -8.13
C ALA A 147 -2.57 -3.82 -7.03
N TYR A 148 -3.57 -4.34 -6.32
CA TYR A 148 -4.17 -3.66 -5.17
C TYR A 148 -3.18 -3.41 -4.03
N LEU A 149 -2.38 -4.41 -3.65
CA LEU A 149 -1.33 -4.25 -2.63
C LEU A 149 -0.36 -3.12 -3.00
N ASN A 150 0.10 -3.08 -4.25
CA ASN A 150 0.99 -2.02 -4.72
C ASN A 150 0.34 -0.63 -4.64
N ASN A 151 -0.95 -0.54 -4.93
CA ASN A 151 -1.71 0.69 -4.74
C ASN A 151 -1.76 1.11 -3.26
N ILE A 152 -2.05 0.20 -2.34
CA ILE A 152 -2.03 0.49 -0.89
C ILE A 152 -0.65 0.96 -0.42
N ILE A 153 0.42 0.30 -0.83
CA ILE A 153 1.81 0.73 -0.52
C ILE A 153 2.07 2.14 -1.06
N THR A 154 1.60 2.45 -2.27
CA THR A 154 1.77 3.77 -2.88
C THR A 154 1.00 4.85 -2.11
N ILE A 155 -0.24 4.57 -1.72
CA ILE A 155 -1.08 5.47 -0.92
C ILE A 155 -0.46 5.70 0.47
N ALA A 156 0.03 4.63 1.12
CA ALA A 156 0.65 4.71 2.45
C ALA A 156 1.92 5.57 2.50
N ARG A 157 2.55 5.86 1.35
CA ARG A 157 3.68 6.81 1.28
C ARG A 157 3.26 8.27 1.35
N VAL A 158 2.00 8.58 1.11
CA VAL A 158 1.48 9.94 0.97
C VAL A 158 0.48 10.28 2.09
N TYR A 159 -0.33 9.32 2.51
CA TYR A 159 -1.42 9.52 3.46
C TYR A 159 -1.12 8.84 4.81
N SER A 160 -1.81 9.28 5.85
CA SER A 160 -1.70 8.67 7.17
C SER A 160 -2.22 7.22 7.17
N TRP A 161 -1.59 6.36 7.97
CA TRP A 161 -1.96 4.95 8.03
C TRP A 161 -3.44 4.70 8.40
N PRO A 162 -4.05 5.42 9.37
CA PRO A 162 -5.47 5.28 9.65
C PRO A 162 -6.37 5.56 8.43
N ALA A 163 -6.07 6.61 7.65
CA ALA A 163 -6.83 6.94 6.44
C ALA A 163 -6.68 5.86 5.34
N VAL A 164 -5.49 5.26 5.24
CA VAL A 164 -5.22 4.14 4.33
C VAL A 164 -6.06 2.92 4.70
N LEU A 165 -6.16 2.59 6.00
CA LEU A 165 -6.99 1.48 6.47
C LEU A 165 -8.48 1.73 6.25
N ASP A 166 -8.96 2.95 6.48
CA ASP A 166 -10.35 3.32 6.18
C ASP A 166 -10.65 3.19 4.68
N TYR A 167 -9.73 3.65 3.82
CA TYR A 167 -9.80 3.43 2.38
C TYR A 167 -9.83 1.95 2.03
N HIS A 168 -8.99 1.13 2.67
CA HIS A 168 -8.96 -0.32 2.46
C HIS A 168 -10.31 -0.96 2.80
N VAL A 169 -10.87 -0.66 3.96
CA VAL A 169 -12.18 -1.18 4.39
C VAL A 169 -13.27 -0.81 3.38
N ALA A 170 -13.33 0.46 2.96
CA ALA A 170 -14.31 0.90 1.98
C ALA A 170 -14.13 0.24 0.61
N PHE A 171 -12.88 0.05 0.18
CA PHE A 171 -12.56 -0.67 -1.07
C PHE A 171 -13.00 -2.13 -1.01
N MET A 172 -12.69 -2.84 0.07
CA MET A 172 -13.10 -4.22 0.26
C MET A 172 -14.62 -4.37 0.32
N GLN A 173 -15.32 -3.45 1.00
CA GLN A 173 -16.80 -3.45 1.03
C GLN A 173 -17.42 -3.21 -0.34
N LEU A 174 -16.79 -2.37 -1.17
CA LEU A 174 -17.21 -2.19 -2.56
C LEU A 174 -17.05 -3.50 -3.35
N ARG A 175 -15.89 -4.17 -3.20
CA ARG A 175 -15.57 -5.42 -3.92
C ARG A 175 -16.38 -6.63 -3.43
N ALA A 176 -16.74 -6.68 -2.16
CA ALA A 176 -17.62 -7.73 -1.61
C ALA A 176 -19.05 -7.70 -2.20
N ARG A 177 -19.44 -6.60 -2.87
CA ARG A 177 -20.71 -6.52 -3.61
C ARG A 177 -20.62 -7.09 -5.02
N ASP A 178 -19.42 -7.31 -5.54
CA ASP A 178 -19.23 -7.96 -6.83
C ASP A 178 -19.57 -9.44 -6.65
N ALA A 179 -20.62 -9.93 -7.34
CA ALA A 179 -21.08 -11.32 -7.22
C ALA A 179 -20.03 -12.36 -7.66
N TYR A 180 -19.02 -11.91 -8.39
CA TYR A 180 -17.92 -12.72 -8.90
C TYR A 180 -16.60 -11.98 -8.72
N PHE A 181 -15.54 -12.72 -8.44
CA PHE A 181 -14.20 -12.15 -8.40
C PHE A 181 -13.79 -11.65 -9.80
N ASN A 182 -13.66 -10.33 -9.97
CA ASN A 182 -13.16 -9.72 -11.20
C ASN A 182 -11.73 -9.15 -10.99
N PRO A 183 -10.66 -9.83 -11.43
CA PRO A 183 -9.28 -9.40 -11.23
C PRO A 183 -8.99 -7.97 -11.71
N LEU A 184 -9.65 -7.51 -12.78
CA LEU A 184 -9.46 -6.17 -13.32
C LEU A 184 -10.00 -5.11 -12.36
N SER A 185 -11.13 -5.38 -11.72
CA SER A 185 -11.74 -4.45 -10.76
C SER A 185 -10.82 -4.24 -9.55
N TRP A 186 -10.06 -5.26 -9.14
CA TRP A 186 -9.06 -5.13 -8.08
C TRP A 186 -7.85 -4.26 -8.46
N ALA A 187 -7.51 -4.21 -9.74
CA ALA A 187 -6.45 -3.34 -10.26
C ALA A 187 -6.90 -1.88 -10.46
N GLU A 188 -8.20 -1.65 -10.59
CA GLU A 188 -8.76 -0.32 -10.79
C GLU A 188 -8.78 0.51 -9.51
N SER A 189 -8.12 1.68 -9.55
CA SER A 189 -8.25 2.67 -8.49
C SER A 189 -9.66 3.27 -8.51
N SER A 190 -10.33 3.39 -7.37
CA SER A 190 -11.60 4.12 -7.26
C SER A 190 -11.34 5.59 -6.92
N PRO A 191 -11.57 6.55 -7.86
CA PRO A 191 -11.34 7.97 -7.60
C PRO A 191 -12.28 8.52 -6.52
N HIS A 192 -13.50 7.97 -6.45
CA HIS A 192 -14.48 8.33 -5.44
C HIS A 192 -13.98 7.96 -4.03
N LEU A 193 -13.52 6.73 -3.83
CA LEU A 193 -12.98 6.31 -2.53
C LEU A 193 -11.71 7.08 -2.15
N HIS A 194 -10.84 7.38 -3.13
CA HIS A 194 -9.69 8.25 -2.91
C HIS A 194 -10.10 9.61 -2.35
N THR A 195 -11.10 10.23 -2.95
CA THR A 195 -11.56 11.55 -2.51
C THR A 195 -12.17 11.48 -1.11
N THR A 196 -13.06 10.52 -0.88
CA THR A 196 -13.83 10.42 0.37
C THR A 196 -12.98 10.02 1.57
N HIS A 197 -12.04 9.07 1.41
CA HIS A 197 -11.30 8.49 2.54
C HIS A 197 -9.87 9.03 2.70
N LEU A 198 -9.26 9.57 1.64
CA LEU A 198 -7.86 10.02 1.70
C LEU A 198 -7.75 11.55 1.67
N LEU A 199 -8.53 12.22 0.82
CA LEU A 199 -8.45 13.69 0.69
C LEU A 199 -9.26 14.44 1.74
N ILE A 200 -10.53 14.09 1.97
CA ILE A 200 -11.43 14.82 2.88
C ILE A 200 -10.97 14.73 4.35
N PRO A 201 -10.62 13.55 4.91
CA PRO A 201 -10.22 13.45 6.33
C PRO A 201 -8.89 14.15 6.63
N SER A 202 -8.05 14.32 5.60
CA SER A 202 -6.77 15.05 5.68
C SER A 202 -6.96 16.57 5.77
N ILE A 203 -8.16 17.09 5.52
CA ILE A 203 -8.51 18.48 5.82
C ILE A 203 -8.92 18.54 7.29
N HIS A 204 -7.93 18.43 8.18
CA HIS A 204 -8.10 18.97 9.52
C HIS A 204 -8.28 20.47 9.38
N PHE A 205 -9.53 20.93 9.33
CA PHE A 205 -9.82 22.30 9.71
C PHE A 205 -9.32 22.42 11.15
N PRO A 206 -8.31 23.26 11.44
CA PRO A 206 -7.99 23.55 12.82
C PRO A 206 -9.29 23.96 13.51
N PRO A 207 -9.60 23.45 14.70
CA PRO A 207 -10.77 23.90 15.45
C PRO A 207 -10.74 25.42 15.47
N ALA A 208 -11.88 26.04 15.14
CA ALA A 208 -12.03 27.49 15.06
C ALA A 208 -11.24 28.14 16.20
N ALA A 209 -10.29 29.00 15.82
CA ALA A 209 -9.29 29.57 16.71
C ALA A 209 -9.88 29.87 18.08
N THR A 210 -9.39 29.18 19.10
CA THR A 210 -9.57 29.61 20.47
C THR A 210 -9.19 31.09 20.55
N PRO A 211 -9.97 31.93 21.26
CA PRO A 211 -9.72 33.36 21.33
C PRO A 211 -8.28 33.60 21.81
N PRO A 212 -7.62 34.66 21.31
CA PRO A 212 -6.21 34.90 21.55
C PRO A 212 -5.92 34.94 23.04
N VAL A 213 -5.22 33.92 23.54
CA VAL A 213 -4.56 33.99 24.84
C VAL A 213 -3.49 35.08 24.69
N VAL A 214 -3.67 36.17 25.43
CA VAL A 214 -2.73 37.29 25.50
C VAL A 214 -1.41 36.74 26.05
N MET A 215 -0.50 36.37 25.15
CA MET A 215 0.87 36.03 25.53
C MET A 215 1.60 37.31 25.97
N PRO A 216 2.39 37.27 27.05
CA PRO A 216 3.31 38.35 27.40
C PRO A 216 4.38 38.52 26.31
N PRO A 217 4.96 39.73 26.17
CA PRO A 217 5.87 40.07 25.09
C PRO A 217 7.13 39.20 25.12
N LEU A 218 7.38 38.47 24.03
CA LEU A 218 8.65 37.78 23.81
C LEU A 218 9.77 38.80 23.49
N PRO A 219 11.00 38.58 23.99
CA PRO A 219 12.15 39.38 23.65
C PRO A 219 12.52 39.25 22.17
N ALA A 220 12.94 40.37 21.60
CA ALA A 220 13.27 40.54 20.20
C ALA A 220 14.56 39.79 19.79
N ALA A 221 14.59 39.44 18.49
CA ALA A 221 15.73 39.09 17.66
C ALA A 221 16.28 37.65 17.78
N ALA A 222 15.65 36.73 17.04
CA ALA A 222 16.36 35.63 16.40
C ALA A 222 16.61 35.99 14.93
N THR A 223 17.88 36.13 14.59
CA THR A 223 18.42 36.45 13.27
C THR A 223 17.91 35.44 12.24
N ALA A 224 17.29 35.91 11.16
CA ALA A 224 16.84 35.08 10.05
C ALA A 224 18.04 34.39 9.39
N THR A 225 18.18 33.08 9.64
CA THR A 225 19.14 32.24 8.94
C THR A 225 18.72 32.18 7.47
N ALA A 226 19.63 32.59 6.58
CA ALA A 226 19.41 32.55 5.14
C ALA A 226 18.95 31.14 4.69
N PRO A 227 18.01 31.03 3.75
CA PRO A 227 17.53 29.74 3.28
C PRO A 227 18.70 28.94 2.71
N ALA A 228 18.84 27.69 3.16
CA ALA A 228 19.87 26.78 2.66
C ALA A 228 19.78 26.69 1.13
N VAL A 229 20.89 26.95 0.44
CA VAL A 229 20.97 26.87 -1.01
C VAL A 229 20.79 25.40 -1.40
N MET A 230 19.62 25.06 -1.93
CA MET A 230 19.35 23.71 -2.44
C MET A 230 20.38 23.31 -3.49
N SER A 231 20.87 22.08 -3.40
CA SER A 231 21.78 21.50 -4.37
C SER A 231 21.15 21.46 -5.77
N ALA A 232 21.99 21.50 -6.82
CA ALA A 232 21.50 21.42 -8.20
C ALA A 232 20.72 20.11 -8.46
N GLN A 233 21.17 19.01 -7.86
CA GLN A 233 20.56 17.69 -8.00
C GLN A 233 19.14 17.63 -7.38
N GLU A 234 18.93 18.24 -6.22
CA GLU A 234 17.59 18.33 -5.61
C GLU A 234 16.64 19.20 -6.42
N ARG A 235 17.14 20.28 -7.04
CA ARG A 235 16.31 21.09 -7.95
C ARG A 235 15.85 20.28 -9.15
N THR A 236 16.72 19.50 -9.78
CA THR A 236 16.34 18.63 -10.90
C THR A 236 15.31 17.59 -10.48
N ARG A 237 15.46 16.98 -9.28
CA ARG A 237 14.50 16.01 -8.75
C ARG A 237 13.13 16.64 -8.47
N MET A 238 13.10 17.86 -7.92
CA MET A 238 11.86 18.59 -7.68
C MET A 238 11.20 19.09 -8.96
N ALA A 239 11.97 19.46 -9.99
CA ALA A 239 11.44 19.93 -11.28
C ALA A 239 10.58 18.90 -12.01
N GLY A 240 10.78 17.60 -11.73
CA GLY A 240 9.92 16.53 -12.25
C GLY A 240 8.57 16.40 -11.55
N GLN A 241 8.42 16.93 -10.33
CA GLN A 241 7.21 16.78 -9.51
C GLN A 241 6.25 17.96 -9.71
N PRO A 242 4.92 17.73 -9.74
CA PRO A 242 3.95 18.80 -9.82
C PRO A 242 3.91 19.63 -8.52
N CYS A 243 3.74 20.94 -8.67
CA CYS A 243 3.49 21.86 -7.56
C CYS A 243 2.00 21.90 -7.22
N TYR A 244 1.63 21.30 -6.08
CA TYR A 244 0.24 21.32 -5.62
C TYR A 244 -0.19 22.70 -5.12
N ALA A 245 0.72 23.46 -4.51
CA ALA A 245 0.45 24.83 -4.03
C ALA A 245 0.12 25.80 -5.16
N TRP A 246 0.70 25.60 -6.35
CA TRP A 246 0.46 26.45 -7.52
C TRP A 246 -0.99 26.38 -8.02
N ASN A 247 -1.69 25.26 -7.79
CA ASN A 247 -3.11 25.10 -8.12
C ASN A 247 -4.06 25.59 -6.99
N GLY A 248 -3.52 26.14 -5.91
CA GLY A 248 -4.28 26.73 -4.81
C GLY A 248 -4.67 28.20 -5.06
N PRO A 249 -5.51 28.79 -4.19
CA PRO A 249 -6.02 30.16 -4.37
C PRO A 249 -4.94 31.24 -4.32
N VAL A 250 -3.84 30.99 -3.59
CA VAL A 250 -2.72 31.94 -3.43
C VAL A 250 -1.68 31.80 -4.53
N GLY A 251 -1.67 30.68 -5.26
CA GLY A 251 -0.61 30.33 -6.20
C GLY A 251 0.73 30.00 -5.51
N CYS A 252 1.78 29.84 -6.31
CA CYS A 252 3.12 29.52 -5.81
C CYS A 252 4.17 30.37 -6.54
N ALA A 253 5.07 31.00 -5.81
CA ALA A 253 6.18 31.80 -6.33
C ALA A 253 7.52 31.20 -5.88
N GLY A 254 8.48 31.09 -6.80
CA GLY A 254 9.86 30.70 -6.50
C GLY A 254 10.09 29.21 -6.16
N CYS A 255 9.14 28.32 -6.40
CA CYS A 255 9.38 26.89 -6.17
C CYS A 255 10.06 26.21 -7.37
N ALA A 256 10.85 25.18 -7.09
CA ALA A 256 11.55 24.40 -8.12
C ALA A 256 10.68 23.30 -8.76
N ARG A 257 9.40 23.18 -8.39
CA ARG A 257 8.48 22.13 -8.87
C ARG A 257 7.78 22.55 -10.17
N ARG A 258 7.30 21.57 -10.94
CA ARG A 258 6.57 21.80 -12.19
C ARG A 258 5.21 22.44 -11.94
N HIS A 259 4.98 23.59 -12.52
CA HIS A 259 3.71 24.30 -12.48
C HIS A 259 2.81 23.80 -13.62
N VAL A 260 1.96 22.80 -13.34
CA VAL A 260 0.98 22.25 -14.30
C VAL A 260 -0.41 22.12 -13.70
N CYS A 261 -1.41 22.40 -14.55
CA CYS A 261 -2.82 22.42 -14.16
C CYS A 261 -3.21 21.02 -13.70
N ARG A 262 -3.77 20.88 -12.49
CA ARG A 262 -4.21 19.55 -12.03
C ARG A 262 -5.39 18.97 -12.82
N ILE A 263 -6.09 19.81 -13.60
CA ILE A 263 -7.29 19.42 -14.35
C ILE A 263 -6.92 18.93 -15.76
N CYS A 264 -6.11 19.70 -16.50
CA CYS A 264 -5.76 19.39 -17.89
C CYS A 264 -4.26 19.23 -18.16
N TYR A 265 -3.42 19.32 -17.12
CA TYR A 265 -1.94 19.29 -17.21
C TYR A 265 -1.29 20.41 -18.04
N GLY A 266 -2.05 21.45 -18.43
CA GLY A 266 -1.55 22.63 -19.13
C GLY A 266 -0.78 23.63 -18.26
N ALA A 267 -0.18 24.64 -18.89
CA ALA A 267 0.61 25.69 -18.24
C ALA A 267 -0.25 26.86 -17.72
N HIS A 268 -1.30 26.54 -16.96
CA HIS A 268 -2.13 27.52 -16.24
C HIS A 268 -2.57 26.98 -14.87
N PRO A 269 -2.84 27.83 -13.87
CA PRO A 269 -3.37 27.38 -12.58
C PRO A 269 -4.79 26.80 -12.75
N ALA A 270 -5.19 25.88 -11.88
CA ALA A 270 -6.52 25.25 -11.94
C ALA A 270 -7.69 26.26 -11.98
N THR A 271 -7.55 27.42 -11.36
CA THR A 271 -8.55 28.50 -11.34
C THR A 271 -8.76 29.15 -12.71
N ALA A 272 -7.80 29.04 -13.62
CA ALA A 272 -7.85 29.57 -14.98
C ALA A 272 -8.03 28.47 -16.04
N CYS A 273 -8.38 27.25 -15.63
CA CYS A 273 -8.52 26.13 -16.55
C CYS A 273 -9.82 26.23 -17.36
N THR A 274 -9.69 26.44 -18.67
CA THR A 274 -10.81 26.38 -19.65
C THR A 274 -10.89 25.04 -20.37
N GLY A 275 -9.98 24.10 -20.08
CA GLY A 275 -10.03 22.76 -20.63
C GLY A 275 -11.30 22.02 -20.19
N PRO A 276 -11.79 21.05 -20.98
CA PRO A 276 -12.89 20.20 -20.52
C PRO A 276 -12.47 19.61 -19.19
N ALA A 277 -13.31 19.76 -18.16
CA ALA A 277 -13.16 18.97 -16.94
C ALA A 277 -12.94 17.51 -17.39
N ALA A 278 -11.94 16.84 -16.81
CA ALA A 278 -11.59 15.46 -17.17
C ALA A 278 -12.87 14.66 -17.46
N PRO A 279 -12.96 13.96 -18.60
CA PRO A 279 -14.23 13.45 -19.13
C PRO A 279 -15.01 12.77 -18.02
N ALA A 280 -16.23 13.25 -17.76
CA ALA A 280 -17.17 12.54 -16.91
C ALA A 280 -17.22 11.11 -17.44
N VAL A 281 -16.90 10.14 -16.57
CA VAL A 281 -17.03 8.72 -16.87
C VAL A 281 -18.45 8.54 -17.46
N PRO A 282 -18.59 8.01 -18.68
CA PRO A 282 -19.91 7.92 -19.32
C PRO A 282 -20.83 7.12 -18.41
N ALA A 283 -22.03 7.67 -18.15
CA ALA A 283 -23.09 6.93 -17.49
C ALA A 283 -23.42 5.73 -18.38
N THR A 284 -23.05 4.54 -17.93
CA THR A 284 -23.50 3.27 -18.52
C THR A 284 -25.01 3.18 -18.34
N VAL A 285 -25.71 3.12 -19.48
CA VAL A 285 -27.13 2.77 -19.61
C VAL A 285 -27.34 1.32 -19.25
#